data_AF-A0A2B4S8X7-F1
#
_entry.id   AF-A0A2B4S8X7-F1
#
_cell.length_a   1.000
_cell.length_b   1.000
_cell.length_c   1.000
_cell.angle_alpha   90.00
_cell.angle_beta   90.00
_cell.angle_gamma   90.00
#
_symmetry.space_group_name_H-M   'P 1'
#
loop_
_entity.id
_entity.type
_entity.pdbx_description
1 polymer ?
#
loop_
_entity_poly.entity_id
_entity_poly.type
_entity_poly.pdbx_seq_one_letter_code
_entity_poly.pdbx_strand_id
1 'polypeptide(L)'
;MFRWGQWRHVDTCANPADIASRGAKGSELHKLERWLNGPKFLWMEEEKWPEQPSQLPELPLDDTECRKCPGRANVIVRGKNLEPLLSRFSSWDRLRNAIAWLEPFKKYLVGLLIKDPDSIPKGPLTVSEVIAAESVIIKAVQHEAFPAELAVSLKVFLGTPYSHIALAREHFFSAKKSRTPPYLSWTPLRLRPVISL
;
A
#
# COMPACT_ATOMS: atom_id res chain seq x y z
N MET A 1 11.35 20.67 -6.98
CA MET A 1 12.22 20.34 -5.83
C MET A 1 12.51 21.65 -5.11
N PHE A 2 11.99 21.85 -3.90
CA PHE A 2 12.23 23.08 -3.13
C PHE A 2 13.65 23.07 -2.57
N ARG A 3 14.40 24.18 -2.73
CA ARG A 3 15.77 24.29 -2.22
C ARG A 3 15.75 24.80 -0.79
N TRP A 4 16.52 24.17 0.10
CA TRP A 4 16.80 24.71 1.43
C TRP A 4 17.43 26.11 1.27
N GLY A 5 16.92 27.10 2.01
CA GLY A 5 17.34 28.51 1.91
C GLY A 5 16.41 29.45 1.14
N GLN A 6 15.34 28.95 0.50
CA GLN A 6 14.31 29.81 -0.10
C GLN A 6 13.28 30.35 0.90
N TRP A 7 13.27 29.80 2.11
CA TRP A 7 12.29 30.16 3.14
C TRP A 7 12.75 31.42 3.86
N ARG A 8 11.85 32.40 3.95
CA ARG A 8 12.05 33.66 4.66
C ARG A 8 11.03 33.75 5.80
N HIS A 9 11.49 34.21 6.96
CA HIS A 9 10.65 34.55 8.10
C HIS A 9 9.76 35.75 7.73
N VAL A 10 8.48 35.63 8.08
CA VAL A 10 7.50 36.71 8.07
C VAL A 10 7.11 36.97 9.51
N ASP A 11 7.21 38.23 9.93
CA ASP A 11 6.83 38.66 11.28
C ASP A 11 5.41 38.21 11.65
N THR A 12 5.20 37.83 12.90
CA THR A 12 3.91 37.32 13.41
C THR A 12 2.74 38.25 13.12
N CYS A 13 2.93 39.58 13.17
CA CYS A 13 1.87 40.55 12.89
C CYS A 13 1.50 40.64 11.40
N ALA A 14 2.43 40.24 10.52
CA ALA A 14 2.26 40.22 9.08
C ALA A 14 1.96 38.83 8.51
N ASN A 15 2.08 37.77 9.32
CA ASN A 15 1.84 36.39 8.92
C ASN A 15 0.34 36.14 8.67
N PRO A 16 -0.10 35.92 7.42
CA PRO A 16 -1.49 35.64 7.15
C PRO A 16 -1.93 34.31 7.80
N ALA A 17 -1.04 33.32 7.94
CA ALA A 17 -1.37 32.00 8.54
C ALA A 17 -1.85 32.08 9.99
N ASP A 18 -1.43 33.10 10.75
CA ASP A 18 -1.93 33.35 12.10
C ASP A 18 -3.43 33.65 12.12
N ILE A 19 -3.96 34.28 11.07
CA ILE A 19 -5.39 34.60 10.95
C ILE A 19 -6.20 33.31 10.77
N ALA A 20 -5.69 32.37 9.97
CA ALA A 20 -6.35 31.09 9.76
C ALA A 20 -6.25 30.17 11.00
N SER A 21 -5.13 30.18 11.72
CA SER A 21 -4.94 29.33 12.90
C SER A 21 -5.66 29.85 14.14
N ARG A 22 -5.73 31.18 14.34
CA ARG A 22 -6.42 31.82 15.49
C ARG A 22 -7.90 32.10 15.23
N GLY A 23 -8.30 32.13 13.97
CA GLY A 23 -9.65 32.51 13.53
C GLY A 23 -9.84 34.03 13.45
N ALA A 24 -10.76 34.44 12.57
CA ALA A 24 -11.21 35.82 12.44
C ALA A 24 -12.72 35.89 12.67
N LYS A 25 -13.18 36.94 13.37
CA LYS A 25 -14.62 37.21 13.52
C LYS A 25 -15.15 37.79 12.21
N GLY A 26 -16.44 37.57 11.91
CA GLY A 26 -17.06 38.10 10.68
C GLY A 26 -17.00 39.63 10.55
N SER A 27 -16.88 40.36 11.67
CA SER A 27 -16.67 41.81 11.69
C SER A 27 -15.24 42.26 11.32
N GLU A 28 -14.29 41.33 11.21
CA GLU A 28 -12.87 41.60 10.96
C GLU A 28 -12.52 41.39 9.49
N LEU A 29 -13.30 41.99 8.58
CA LEU A 29 -13.13 41.85 7.13
C LEU A 29 -11.72 42.18 6.64
N HIS A 30 -11.06 43.17 7.28
CA HIS A 30 -9.68 43.54 7.00
C HIS A 30 -8.67 42.39 7.26
N LYS A 31 -8.96 41.48 8.20
CA LYS A 31 -8.13 40.29 8.44
C LYS A 31 -8.34 39.26 7.33
N LEU A 32 -9.58 39.07 6.88
CA LEU A 32 -9.88 38.17 5.77
C LEU A 32 -9.24 38.65 4.47
N GLU A 33 -9.28 39.95 4.20
CA GLU A 33 -8.59 40.56 3.06
C GLU A 33 -7.07 40.33 3.12
N ARG A 34 -6.46 40.51 4.30
CA ARG A 34 -5.04 40.23 4.51
C ARG A 34 -4.69 38.74 4.38
N TRP A 35 -5.58 37.84 4.79
CA TRP A 35 -5.42 36.40 4.59
C TRP A 35 -5.41 36.02 3.11
N LEU A 36 -6.34 36.58 2.33
CA LEU A 36 -6.50 36.28 0.91
C LEU A 36 -5.40 36.90 0.05
N ASN A 37 -5.04 38.16 0.33
CA ASN A 37 -4.08 38.92 -0.49
C ASN A 37 -2.64 38.86 0.02
N GLY A 38 -2.43 38.37 1.25
CA GLY A 38 -1.13 38.40 1.91
C GLY A 38 -0.64 39.81 2.29
N PRO A 39 0.54 39.91 2.90
CA PRO A 39 1.15 41.18 3.25
C PRO A 39 1.64 41.96 2.01
N LYS A 40 1.56 43.29 2.08
CA LYS A 40 1.85 44.20 0.96
C LYS A 40 3.23 44.02 0.33
N PHE A 41 4.24 43.67 1.13
CA PHE A 41 5.61 43.53 0.63
C PHE A 41 5.78 42.39 -0.37
N LEU A 42 4.92 41.35 -0.35
CA LEU A 42 4.97 40.26 -1.34
C LEU A 42 4.64 40.73 -2.76
N TRP A 43 3.97 41.88 -2.90
CA TRP A 43 3.64 42.51 -4.17
C TRP A 43 4.69 43.52 -4.62
N MET A 44 5.75 43.72 -3.82
CA MET A 44 6.87 44.58 -4.13
C MET A 44 8.07 43.74 -4.61
N GLU A 45 9.05 44.41 -5.22
CA GLU A 45 10.35 43.81 -5.56
C GLU A 45 11.01 43.20 -4.31
N GLU A 46 11.75 42.09 -4.50
CA GLU A 46 12.39 41.35 -3.40
C GLU A 46 13.36 42.22 -2.58
N GLU A 47 13.95 43.25 -3.20
CA GLU A 47 14.81 44.25 -2.55
C GLU A 47 14.07 45.08 -1.48
N LYS A 48 12.74 45.17 -1.57
CA LYS A 48 11.87 45.89 -0.62
C LYS A 48 11.29 44.95 0.44
N TRP A 49 11.66 43.67 0.43
CA TRP A 49 11.18 42.73 1.42
C TRP A 49 11.87 42.96 2.77
N PRO A 50 11.22 42.59 3.89
CA PRO A 50 11.82 42.74 5.21
C PRO A 50 13.13 41.97 5.33
N GLU A 51 14.10 42.60 5.99
CA GLU A 51 15.36 41.93 6.34
C GLU A 51 15.08 40.71 7.23
N GLN A 52 15.88 39.66 7.02
CA GLN A 52 15.76 38.44 7.80
C GLN A 52 16.48 38.61 9.13
N PRO A 53 15.93 38.10 10.23
CA PRO A 53 16.61 38.14 11.52
C PRO A 53 17.98 37.47 11.39
N SER A 54 19.02 38.13 11.90
CA SER A 54 20.41 37.65 11.84
C SER A 54 20.61 36.34 12.62
N GLN A 55 19.74 36.09 13.60
CA GLN A 55 19.71 34.88 14.40
C GLN A 55 18.26 34.43 14.55
N LEU A 56 17.97 33.20 14.10
CA LEU A 56 16.73 32.52 14.46
C LEU A 56 16.92 31.92 15.86
N PRO A 57 15.94 32.05 16.77
CA PRO A 57 16.02 31.40 18.06
C PRO A 57 16.14 29.88 17.87
N GLU A 58 17.08 29.26 18.58
CA GLU A 58 17.16 27.80 18.66
C GLU A 58 15.90 27.29 19.37
N LEU A 59 15.08 26.53 18.64
CA LEU A 59 13.92 25.89 19.23
C LEU A 59 14.38 24.74 20.15
N PRO A 60 13.79 24.59 21.35
CA PRO A 60 14.07 23.45 22.21
C PRO A 60 13.82 22.13 21.48
N LEU A 61 14.71 21.15 21.69
CA LEU A 61 14.59 19.80 21.12
C LEU A 61 13.26 19.09 21.44
N ASP A 62 12.57 19.53 22.49
CA ASP A 62 11.33 18.95 22.99
C ASP A 62 10.12 19.90 22.87
N ASP A 63 10.17 20.87 21.97
CA ASP A 63 9.04 21.71 21.64
C ASP A 63 7.85 20.86 21.12
N THR A 64 6.73 20.89 21.85
CA THR A 64 5.51 20.16 21.53
C THR A 64 4.85 20.63 20.22
N GLU A 65 5.11 21.87 19.77
CA GLU A 65 4.62 22.39 18.50
C GLU A 65 5.48 21.93 17.31
N CYS A 66 6.72 21.50 17.57
CA CYS A 66 7.56 20.84 16.58
C CYS A 66 7.13 19.38 16.42
N ARG A 67 6.27 19.13 15.43
CA ARG A 67 5.91 17.77 15.06
C ARG A 67 7.18 17.03 14.64
N LYS A 68 7.69 16.14 15.51
CA LYS A 68 8.76 15.18 15.20
C LYS A 68 8.31 14.40 13.97
N CYS A 69 8.74 14.81 12.77
CA CYS A 69 8.52 14.04 11.55
C CYS A 69 9.33 12.76 11.73
N PRO A 70 8.72 11.61 12.05
CA PRO A 70 9.47 10.38 12.11
C PRO A 70 9.86 10.13 10.66
N GLY A 71 11.14 10.31 10.33
CA GLY A 71 11.67 9.96 9.03
C GLY A 71 11.28 8.51 8.76
N ARG A 72 10.34 8.29 7.85
CA ARG A 72 9.96 6.94 7.44
C ARG A 72 11.09 6.42 6.56
N ALA A 73 12.06 5.74 7.17
CA ALA A 73 13.06 4.98 6.46
C ALA A 73 12.40 3.69 5.95
N ASN A 74 12.24 3.56 4.64
CA ASN A 74 11.84 2.29 4.02
C ASN A 74 13.07 1.39 3.94
N VAL A 75 13.13 0.35 4.76
CA VAL A 75 14.18 -0.68 4.67
C VAL A 75 13.75 -1.73 3.65
N ILE A 76 14.48 -1.84 2.54
CA ILE A 76 14.27 -2.91 1.55
C ILE A 76 15.12 -4.11 1.98
N VAL A 77 14.51 -5.07 2.66
CA VAL A 77 15.14 -6.36 2.95
C VAL A 77 15.07 -7.22 1.68
N ARG A 78 16.19 -7.40 0.99
CA ARG A 78 16.31 -8.34 -0.14
C ARG A 78 16.51 -9.76 0.40
N GLY A 79 15.44 -10.37 0.91
CA GLY A 79 15.40 -11.77 1.32
C GLY A 79 14.54 -12.60 0.37
N LYS A 80 14.89 -13.88 0.15
CA LYS A 80 14.04 -14.86 -0.55
C LYS A 80 12.93 -15.44 0.34
N ASN A 81 12.89 -15.02 1.60
CA ASN A 81 12.05 -15.61 2.63
C ASN A 81 10.65 -14.96 2.59
N LEU A 82 9.61 -15.78 2.41
CA LEU A 82 8.22 -15.33 2.34
C LEU A 82 7.57 -15.19 3.73
N GLU A 83 8.17 -15.76 4.76
CA GLU A 83 7.65 -15.82 6.14
C GLU A 83 7.27 -14.43 6.68
N PRO A 84 8.09 -13.37 6.55
CA PRO A 84 7.70 -12.01 6.97
C PRO A 84 6.50 -11.43 6.20
N LEU A 85 6.29 -11.85 4.95
CA LEU A 85 5.14 -11.42 4.16
C LEU A 85 3.89 -12.19 4.59
N LEU A 86 4.00 -13.50 4.79
CA LEU A 86 2.90 -14.38 5.17
C LEU A 86 2.40 -14.08 6.60
N SER A 87 3.31 -13.91 7.55
CA SER A 87 3.01 -13.63 8.96
C SER A 87 2.28 -12.30 9.19
N ARG A 88 2.37 -11.35 8.25
CA ARG A 88 1.65 -10.07 8.32
C ARG A 88 0.14 -10.19 8.12
N PHE A 89 -0.33 -11.29 7.54
CA PHE A 89 -1.74 -11.49 7.23
C PHE A 89 -2.34 -12.58 8.13
N SER A 90 -3.36 -12.21 8.90
CA SER A 90 -4.10 -13.14 9.76
C SER A 90 -5.24 -13.89 9.05
N SER A 91 -5.44 -13.64 7.75
CA SER A 91 -6.51 -14.22 6.95
C SER A 91 -6.01 -14.56 5.56
N TRP A 92 -6.32 -15.78 5.14
CA TRP A 92 -5.99 -16.28 3.80
C TRP A 92 -6.62 -15.42 2.70
N ASP A 93 -7.88 -15.01 2.84
CA ASP A 93 -8.55 -14.13 1.89
C ASP A 93 -7.87 -12.77 1.76
N ARG A 94 -7.43 -12.19 2.89
CA ARG A 94 -6.70 -10.92 2.90
C ARG A 94 -5.37 -11.04 2.17
N LEU A 95 -4.63 -12.13 2.39
CA LEU A 95 -3.38 -12.40 1.69
C LEU A 95 -3.61 -12.58 0.19
N ARG A 96 -4.55 -13.44 -0.20
CA ARG A 96 -4.88 -13.68 -1.62
C ARG A 96 -5.24 -12.39 -2.34
N ASN A 97 -6.12 -11.58 -1.74
CA ASN A 97 -6.51 -10.29 -2.29
C ASN A 97 -5.31 -9.33 -2.40
N ALA A 98 -4.47 -9.25 -1.36
CA ALA A 98 -3.29 -8.38 -1.39
C ALA A 98 -2.30 -8.78 -2.50
N ILE A 99 -2.02 -10.07 -2.67
CA ILE A 99 -1.14 -10.58 -3.73
C ILE A 99 -1.77 -10.40 -5.11
N ALA A 100 -3.08 -10.62 -5.24
CA ALA A 100 -3.81 -10.43 -6.50
C ALA A 100 -3.75 -8.98 -7.00
N TRP A 101 -3.74 -8.00 -6.10
CA TRP A 101 -3.58 -6.59 -6.45
C TRP A 101 -2.18 -6.22 -6.96
N LEU A 102 -1.15 -7.03 -6.73
CA LEU A 102 0.22 -6.72 -7.18
C LEU A 102 0.34 -6.69 -8.70
N GLU A 103 -0.40 -7.55 -9.41
CA GLU A 103 -0.32 -7.63 -10.87
C GLU A 103 -0.98 -6.41 -11.55
N PRO A 104 -2.23 -6.02 -11.21
CA PRO A 104 -2.79 -4.75 -11.66
C PRO A 104 -1.94 -3.55 -11.25
N PHE A 105 -1.39 -3.56 -10.03
CA PHE A 105 -0.54 -2.46 -9.55
C PHE A 105 0.74 -2.32 -10.38
N LYS A 106 1.39 -3.42 -10.75
CA LYS A 106 2.54 -3.42 -11.66
C LYS A 106 2.17 -2.83 -13.02
N LYS A 107 1.04 -3.24 -13.61
CA LYS A 107 0.54 -2.71 -14.88
C LYS A 107 0.24 -1.21 -14.79
N TYR A 108 -0.36 -0.77 -13.68
CA TYR A 108 -0.59 0.63 -13.38
C TYR A 108 0.72 1.44 -13.39
N LEU A 109 1.76 0.96 -12.69
CA LEU A 109 3.07 1.64 -12.66
C LEU A 109 3.71 1.72 -14.05
N VAL A 110 3.61 0.66 -14.85
CA VAL A 110 4.12 0.64 -16.23
C VAL A 110 3.34 1.62 -17.12
N GLY A 111 2.01 1.66 -17.00
CA GLY A 111 1.16 2.61 -17.72
C GLY A 111 1.49 4.06 -17.39
N LEU A 112 1.77 4.36 -16.11
CA LEU A 112 2.24 5.70 -15.70
C LEU A 112 3.61 6.06 -16.30
N LEU A 113 4.53 5.11 -16.38
CA LEU A 113 5.86 5.33 -16.97
C LEU A 113 5.80 5.61 -18.48
N ILE A 114 4.95 4.87 -19.19
CA ILE A 114 4.81 4.95 -20.66
C ILE A 114 3.81 6.07 -21.07
N LYS A 115 3.08 6.65 -20.08
CA LYS A 115 2.02 7.64 -20.29
C LYS A 115 0.88 7.13 -21.18
N ASP A 116 0.58 5.85 -21.10
CA ASP A 116 -0.54 5.22 -21.81
C ASP A 116 -1.72 4.98 -20.84
N PRO A 117 -2.80 5.76 -20.94
CA PRO A 117 -3.97 5.62 -20.07
C PRO A 117 -4.77 4.34 -20.29
N ASP A 118 -4.64 3.68 -21.45
CA ASP A 118 -5.39 2.47 -21.77
C ASP A 118 -4.70 1.21 -21.26
N SER A 119 -3.39 1.28 -21.04
CA SER A 119 -2.62 0.27 -20.33
C SER A 119 -2.91 0.19 -18.82
N ILE A 120 -3.60 1.20 -18.26
CA ILE A 120 -3.94 1.25 -16.84
C ILE A 120 -5.14 0.33 -16.56
N PRO A 121 -5.05 -0.63 -15.62
CA PRO A 121 -6.19 -1.45 -15.24
C PRO A 121 -7.34 -0.59 -14.70
N LYS A 122 -8.53 -0.77 -15.28
CA LYS A 122 -9.76 -0.07 -14.87
C LYS A 122 -10.72 -1.11 -14.28
N GLY A 123 -11.18 -0.88 -13.05
CA GLY A 123 -12.21 -1.70 -12.40
C GLY A 123 -11.76 -2.50 -11.17
N PRO A 124 -12.68 -3.26 -10.56
CA PRO A 124 -12.41 -4.05 -9.37
C PRO A 124 -11.60 -5.31 -9.69
N LEU A 125 -10.95 -5.84 -8.67
CA LEU A 125 -10.25 -7.13 -8.75
C LEU A 125 -11.23 -8.26 -9.11
N THR A 126 -10.84 -9.05 -10.11
CA THR A 126 -11.66 -10.17 -10.60
C THR A 126 -11.37 -11.48 -9.86
N VAL A 127 -12.32 -12.40 -9.88
CA VAL A 127 -12.17 -13.73 -9.24
C VAL A 127 -11.01 -14.53 -9.86
N SER A 128 -10.80 -14.41 -11.17
CA SER A 128 -9.70 -15.09 -11.86
C SER A 128 -8.33 -14.60 -11.37
N GLU A 129 -8.18 -13.31 -11.09
CA GLU A 129 -6.95 -12.73 -10.52
C GLU A 129 -6.69 -13.23 -9.10
N VAL A 130 -7.74 -13.36 -8.28
CA VAL A 130 -7.64 -13.95 -6.93
C VAL A 130 -7.20 -15.42 -7.00
N ILE A 131 -7.77 -16.21 -7.92
CA ILE A 131 -7.38 -17.61 -8.12
C ILE A 131 -5.93 -17.72 -8.63
N ALA A 132 -5.53 -16.83 -9.53
CA ALA A 132 -4.15 -16.78 -10.01
C ALA A 132 -3.17 -16.47 -8.86
N ALA A 133 -3.51 -15.51 -7.99
CA ALA A 133 -2.71 -15.17 -6.82
C ALA A 133 -2.55 -16.33 -5.84
N GLU A 134 -3.61 -17.11 -5.62
CA GLU A 134 -3.54 -18.34 -4.84
C GLU A 134 -2.51 -19.32 -5.40
N SER A 135 -2.52 -19.54 -6.72
CA SER A 135 -1.54 -20.40 -7.38
C SER A 135 -0.10 -19.88 -7.17
N VAL A 136 0.09 -18.56 -7.24
CA VAL A 136 1.39 -17.93 -7.01
C VAL A 136 1.88 -18.17 -5.58
N ILE A 137 1.03 -17.93 -4.57
CA ILE A 137 1.40 -18.11 -3.16
C ILE A 137 1.78 -19.58 -2.90
N ILE A 138 0.96 -20.52 -3.38
CA ILE A 138 1.21 -21.96 -3.19
C ILE A 138 2.55 -22.37 -3.82
N LYS A 139 2.80 -21.96 -5.07
CA LYS A 139 4.06 -22.28 -5.76
C LYS A 139 5.25 -21.68 -5.05
N ALA A 140 5.13 -20.46 -4.53
CA ALA A 140 6.20 -19.77 -3.83
C ALA A 140 6.55 -20.51 -2.52
N VAL A 141 5.55 -20.90 -1.73
CA VAL A 141 5.75 -21.70 -0.51
C VAL A 141 6.31 -23.08 -0.83
N GLN A 142 5.80 -23.76 -1.87
CA GLN A 142 6.34 -25.05 -2.31
C GLN A 142 7.81 -24.96 -2.70
N HIS A 143 8.20 -23.88 -3.39
CA HIS A 143 9.59 -23.64 -3.78
C HIS A 143 10.51 -23.39 -2.58
N GLU A 144 10.00 -22.77 -1.52
CA GLU A 144 10.75 -22.54 -0.28
C GLU A 144 10.86 -23.80 0.58
N ALA A 145 9.76 -24.57 0.70
CA ALA A 145 9.69 -25.73 1.59
C ALA A 145 10.25 -27.03 0.97
N PHE A 146 10.11 -27.22 -0.34
CA PHE A 146 10.41 -28.49 -1.03
C PHE A 146 11.31 -28.30 -2.28
N PRO A 147 12.49 -27.67 -2.15
CA PRO A 147 13.34 -27.39 -3.29
C PRO A 147 13.89 -28.66 -3.97
N ALA A 148 14.13 -29.74 -3.21
CA ALA A 148 14.68 -30.99 -3.73
C ALA A 148 13.64 -31.77 -4.55
N GLU A 149 12.40 -31.83 -4.07
CA GLU A 149 11.27 -32.53 -4.68
C GLU A 149 10.87 -31.85 -5.99
N LEU A 150 10.89 -30.51 -6.02
CA LEU A 150 10.65 -29.76 -7.25
C LEU A 150 11.75 -29.97 -8.30
N ALA A 151 13.01 -30.06 -7.88
CA ALA A 151 14.12 -30.36 -8.78
C ALA A 151 13.98 -31.76 -9.42
N VAL A 152 13.48 -32.75 -8.66
CA VAL A 152 13.18 -34.09 -9.19
C VAL A 152 11.97 -34.05 -10.13
N SER A 153 10.88 -33.38 -9.74
CA SER A 153 9.66 -33.28 -10.55
C SER A 153 9.92 -32.59 -11.91
N LEU A 154 10.79 -31.58 -11.95
CA LEU A 154 11.19 -30.90 -13.18
C LEU A 154 12.06 -31.79 -14.07
N LYS A 155 12.98 -32.58 -13.49
CA LYS A 155 13.78 -33.56 -14.24
C LYS A 155 12.93 -34.67 -14.86
N VAL A 156 11.93 -35.16 -14.12
CA VAL A 156 10.96 -36.14 -14.64
C VAL A 156 10.13 -35.55 -15.78
N PHE A 157 9.66 -34.31 -15.64
CA PHE A 157 8.84 -33.65 -16.66
C PHE A 157 9.62 -33.31 -17.94
N LEU A 158 10.88 -32.88 -17.82
CA LEU A 158 11.75 -32.55 -18.96
C LEU A 158 12.42 -33.78 -19.58
N GLY A 159 12.50 -34.90 -18.84
CA GLY A 159 13.11 -36.16 -19.29
C GLY A 159 12.14 -37.13 -19.96
N THR A 160 10.83 -36.86 -19.97
CA THR A 160 9.83 -37.72 -20.62
C THR A 160 9.53 -37.23 -22.05
N PRO A 161 9.64 -38.09 -23.08
CA PRO A 161 9.13 -37.76 -24.40
C PRO A 161 7.62 -37.49 -24.32
N TYR A 162 7.18 -36.40 -24.97
CA TYR A 162 5.87 -35.77 -24.87
C TYR A 162 4.64 -36.69 -25.11
N SER A 163 4.81 -37.94 -25.54
CA SER A 163 3.71 -38.88 -25.82
C SER A 163 3.06 -39.48 -24.57
N HIS A 164 3.75 -39.62 -23.43
CA HIS A 164 3.19 -40.26 -22.22
C HIS A 164 2.44 -39.28 -21.28
N ILE A 165 2.71 -37.97 -21.37
CA ILE A 165 2.09 -36.96 -20.49
C ILE A 165 0.61 -36.75 -20.82
N ALA A 166 0.20 -36.92 -22.09
CA ALA A 166 -1.19 -36.80 -22.50
C ALA A 166 -2.09 -37.83 -21.79
N LEU A 167 -1.63 -39.08 -21.71
CA LEU A 167 -2.36 -40.16 -21.02
C LEU A 167 -2.38 -39.98 -19.50
N ALA A 168 -1.29 -39.48 -18.90
CA ALA A 168 -1.24 -39.22 -17.47
C ALA A 168 -2.17 -38.08 -17.02
N ARG A 169 -2.34 -37.03 -17.84
CA ARG A 169 -3.30 -35.94 -17.55
C ARG A 169 -4.75 -36.43 -17.60
N GLU A 170 -5.11 -37.28 -18.56
CA GLU A 170 -6.47 -37.84 -18.63
C GLU A 170 -6.79 -38.76 -17.44
N HIS A 171 -5.85 -39.62 -17.04
CA HIS A 171 -6.03 -40.49 -15.87
C HIS A 171 -6.13 -39.71 -14.55
N PHE A 172 -5.37 -38.62 -14.38
CA PHE A 172 -5.43 -37.81 -13.17
C PHE A 172 -6.74 -36.99 -13.06
N PHE A 173 -7.26 -36.48 -14.19
CA PHE A 173 -8.56 -35.83 -14.22
C PHE A 173 -9.73 -36.81 -14.03
N SER A 174 -9.63 -38.02 -14.59
CA SER A 174 -10.62 -39.09 -14.40
C SER A 174 -10.70 -39.55 -12.93
N ALA A 175 -9.55 -39.66 -12.25
CA ALA A 175 -9.48 -40.04 -10.83
C ALA A 175 -10.06 -38.99 -9.86
N LYS A 176 -10.10 -37.70 -10.25
CA LYS A 176 -10.76 -36.65 -9.45
C LYS A 176 -12.26 -36.56 -9.67
N LYS A 177 -12.79 -37.06 -10.79
CA LYS A 177 -14.24 -37.07 -11.06
C LYS A 177 -14.98 -38.20 -10.32
N SER A 178 -14.27 -39.26 -9.91
CA SER A 178 -14.84 -40.42 -9.21
C SER A 178 -14.84 -40.33 -7.68
N ARG A 179 -14.29 -39.27 -7.08
CA ARG A 179 -14.37 -39.01 -5.63
C ARG A 179 -15.35 -37.88 -5.35
N THR A 180 -16.64 -38.21 -5.32
CA THR A 180 -17.59 -37.45 -4.49
C THR A 180 -17.25 -37.72 -3.02
N PRO A 181 -17.03 -36.70 -2.17
CA PRO A 181 -16.90 -36.93 -0.74
C PRO A 181 -18.28 -37.33 -0.17
N PRO A 182 -18.37 -38.35 0.71
CA PRO A 182 -19.62 -38.66 1.37
C PRO A 182 -20.01 -37.48 2.27
N TYR A 183 -21.27 -37.07 2.14
CA TYR A 183 -21.93 -36.06 2.95
C TYR A 183 -21.68 -36.32 4.45
N LEU A 184 -20.99 -35.40 5.13
CA LEU A 184 -21.13 -35.21 6.57
C LEU A 184 -22.26 -34.20 6.79
N SER A 185 -23.39 -34.71 7.28
CA SER A 185 -24.54 -33.91 7.70
C SER A 185 -24.15 -33.02 8.89
N TRP A 186 -24.05 -31.72 8.67
CA TRP A 186 -24.02 -30.73 9.74
C TRP A 186 -25.46 -30.37 10.13
N THR A 187 -25.99 -31.01 11.17
CA THR A 187 -27.13 -30.46 11.92
C THR A 187 -26.61 -29.33 12.82
N PRO A 188 -27.14 -28.10 12.73
CA PRO A 188 -26.69 -27.00 13.59
C PRO A 188 -27.25 -27.17 15.01
N LEU A 189 -26.33 -27.30 15.98
CA LEU A 189 -26.60 -27.14 17.41
C LEU A 189 -27.14 -25.72 17.66
N ARG A 190 -28.43 -25.60 17.95
CA ARG A 190 -28.99 -24.40 18.59
C ARG A 190 -28.51 -24.34 20.03
N LEU A 191 -27.67 -23.36 20.33
CA LEU A 191 -27.50 -22.85 21.69
C LEU A 191 -28.80 -22.15 22.10
N ARG A 192 -29.46 -22.63 23.17
CA ARG A 192 -30.46 -21.85 23.92
C ARG A 192 -29.74 -21.22 25.12
N PRO A 193 -29.93 -19.92 25.41
CA PRO A 193 -29.43 -19.32 26.63
C PRO A 193 -30.32 -19.69 27.82
N VAL A 194 -29.68 -20.02 28.94
CA VAL A 194 -30.28 -20.07 30.27
C VAL A 194 -30.48 -18.63 30.73
N ILE A 195 -31.72 -18.26 31.09
CA ILE A 195 -31.99 -17.15 32.00
C ILE A 195 -32.98 -17.68 33.03
N SER A 196 -32.51 -17.78 34.26
CA SER A 196 -33.32 -17.93 35.47
C SER A 196 -33.79 -16.55 35.92
N LEU A 197 -35.07 -16.41 36.21
CA LEU A 197 -35.67 -15.78 37.40
C LEU A 197 -37.17 -16.08 37.38
#